data_AF-A0A645JKJ0-F1
#
_entry.id   AF-A0A645JKJ0-F1
#
_cell.length_a   1.000
_cell.length_b   1.000
_cell.length_c   1.000
_cell.angle_alpha   90.00
_cell.angle_beta   90.00
_cell.angle_gamma   90.00
#
_symmetry.space_group_name_H-M   'P 1'
#
loop_
_entity.id
_entity.type
_entity.pdbx_description
1 polymer ?
#
loop_
_entity_poly.entity_id
_entity_poly.type
_entity_poly.pdbx_seq_one_letter_code
_entity_poly.pdbx_strand_id
1 'polypeptide(L)'
;MDNFKAYNDAYGFSNGDLMIKALADSMRKCCYEGIFIGHIGGDDFVVIVNNHNAQELCSYICKTFREAICFLYHPDDWKRGYIVSKNRSGFTQTFPIVTLSIAIVTNKAFQPSDIEELSSMIAEIKKKCKQTDGDVVIVV
;
A
#
# COMPACT_ATOMS: atom_id res chain seq x y z
N MET A 1 -0.84 3.17 0.78
CA MET A 1 0.38 2.85 1.57
C MET A 1 0.21 3.37 2.99
N ASP A 2 0.89 2.77 3.96
CA ASP A 2 0.84 3.26 5.35
C ASP A 2 2.02 4.18 5.65
N ASN A 3 1.80 5.23 6.45
CA ASN A 3 2.80 6.25 6.80
C ASN A 3 3.41 7.04 5.63
N PHE A 4 2.82 7.00 4.42
CA PHE A 4 3.35 7.69 3.24
C PHE A 4 3.55 9.20 3.42
N LYS A 5 2.62 9.88 4.10
CA LYS A 5 2.77 11.30 4.42
C LYS A 5 3.98 11.58 5.31
N ALA A 6 4.19 10.78 6.35
CA ALA A 6 5.33 10.92 7.24
C ALA A 6 6.66 10.70 6.50
N TYR A 7 6.67 9.77 5.53
CA TYR A 7 7.79 9.58 4.62
C TYR A 7 8.06 10.83 3.76
N ASN A 8 7.04 11.42 3.14
CA ASN A 8 7.20 12.67 2.37
C ASN A 8 7.72 13.82 3.25
N ASP A 9 7.22 13.94 4.46
CA ASP A 9 7.66 14.99 5.40
C ASP A 9 9.13 14.81 5.81
N ALA A 10 9.65 13.58 5.82
CA ALA A 10 11.05 13.28 6.20
C ALA A 10 12.03 13.25 5.01
N TYR A 11 11.62 12.71 3.86
CA TYR A 11 12.49 12.46 2.70
C TYR A 11 12.18 13.38 1.49
N GLY A 12 11.12 14.18 1.56
CA GLY A 12 10.69 15.09 0.50
C GLY A 12 9.85 14.41 -0.60
N PHE A 13 9.06 15.23 -1.30
CA PHE A 13 8.11 14.76 -2.31
C PHE A 13 8.76 14.01 -3.48
N SER A 14 9.98 14.39 -3.89
CA SER A 14 10.68 13.67 -4.97
C SER A 14 10.97 12.22 -4.62
N ASN A 15 11.32 11.92 -3.36
CA ASN A 15 11.45 10.55 -2.88
C ASN A 15 10.08 9.87 -2.73
N GLY A 16 9.05 10.63 -2.34
CA GLY A 16 7.66 10.20 -2.39
C GLY A 16 7.22 9.69 -3.76
N ASP A 17 7.56 10.41 -4.83
CA ASP A 17 7.25 10.01 -6.20
C ASP A 17 7.97 8.71 -6.58
N LEU A 18 9.21 8.52 -6.11
CA LEU A 18 9.94 7.26 -6.30
C LEU A 18 9.27 6.10 -5.54
N MET A 19 8.72 6.33 -4.36
CA MET A 19 7.95 5.33 -3.59
C MET A 19 6.68 4.91 -4.35
N ILE A 20 5.93 5.87 -4.91
CA ILE A 20 4.75 5.60 -5.74
C ILE A 20 5.13 4.78 -6.97
N LYS A 21 6.22 5.15 -7.65
CA LYS A 21 6.75 4.39 -8.80
C LYS A 21 7.18 2.98 -8.40
N ALA A 22 7.87 2.82 -7.26
CA ALA A 22 8.28 1.52 -6.76
C ALA A 22 7.08 0.59 -6.52
N LEU A 23 5.97 1.11 -6.01
CA LEU A 23 4.73 0.34 -5.86
C LEU A 23 4.14 -0.04 -7.23
N ALA A 24 4.04 0.93 -8.15
CA ALA A 24 3.56 0.69 -9.52
C ALA A 24 4.36 -0.40 -10.23
N ASP A 25 5.70 -0.33 -10.16
CA ASP A 25 6.60 -1.30 -10.77
C ASP A 25 6.52 -2.67 -10.09
N SER A 26 6.34 -2.70 -8.77
CA SER A 26 6.14 -3.96 -8.02
C SER A 26 4.85 -4.67 -8.45
N MET A 27 3.77 -3.92 -8.64
CA MET A 27 2.51 -4.47 -9.17
C MET A 27 2.69 -4.97 -10.61
N ARG A 28 3.34 -4.19 -11.49
CA ARG A 28 3.61 -4.59 -12.88
C ARG A 28 4.47 -5.84 -13.00
N LYS A 29 5.42 -6.05 -12.08
CA LYS A 29 6.25 -7.25 -12.03
C LYS A 29 5.47 -8.49 -11.58
N CYS A 30 4.51 -8.32 -10.67
CA CYS A 30 3.74 -9.44 -10.11
C CYS A 30 2.51 -9.80 -10.94
N CYS A 31 1.94 -8.85 -11.67
CA CYS A 31 0.73 -9.05 -12.46
C CYS A 31 1.07 -9.54 -13.88
N TYR A 32 0.36 -10.57 -14.35
CA TYR A 32 0.47 -11.08 -15.73
C TYR A 32 -0.38 -10.25 -16.71
N GLU A 33 -0.21 -10.50 -18.01
CA GLU A 33 -0.96 -9.80 -19.07
C GLU A 33 -2.49 -9.96 -18.91
N GLY A 34 -3.22 -8.84 -19.00
CA GLY A 34 -4.68 -8.81 -18.86
C GLY A 34 -5.19 -8.48 -17.47
N ILE A 35 -4.31 -8.33 -16.46
CA ILE A 35 -4.67 -7.71 -15.19
C ILE A 35 -4.73 -6.18 -15.34
N PHE A 36 -5.80 -5.58 -14.84
CA PHE A 36 -5.91 -4.12 -14.79
C PHE A 36 -5.25 -3.58 -13.52
N ILE A 37 -4.39 -2.57 -13.69
CA ILE A 37 -3.77 -1.81 -12.60
C ILE A 37 -4.15 -0.34 -12.80
N GLY A 38 -4.80 0.25 -11.80
CA GLY A 38 -5.19 1.66 -11.78
C GLY A 38 -4.49 2.42 -10.64
N HIS A 39 -4.06 3.64 -10.92
CA HIS A 39 -3.62 4.60 -9.90
C HIS A 39 -4.80 5.54 -9.60
N ILE A 40 -5.35 5.46 -8.39
CA ILE A 40 -6.51 6.27 -8.00
C ILE A 40 -6.07 7.71 -7.72
N GLY A 41 -4.94 7.86 -7.03
CA GLY A 41 -4.36 9.15 -6.65
C GLY A 41 -3.57 9.07 -5.36
N GLY A 42 -2.59 9.96 -5.18
CA GLY A 42 -1.68 9.90 -4.04
C GLY A 42 -0.97 8.55 -3.97
N ASP A 43 -1.11 7.84 -2.85
CA ASP A 43 -0.54 6.52 -2.58
C ASP A 43 -1.55 5.36 -2.72
N ASP A 44 -2.71 5.61 -3.33
CA ASP A 44 -3.78 4.63 -3.51
C ASP A 44 -3.82 4.04 -4.93
N PHE A 45 -3.89 2.71 -4.98
CA PHE A 45 -3.94 1.91 -6.21
C PHE A 45 -5.08 0.90 -6.15
N VAL A 46 -5.50 0.44 -7.32
CA VAL A 46 -6.47 -0.64 -7.50
C VAL A 46 -5.94 -1.67 -8.49
N VAL A 47 -6.19 -2.94 -8.20
CA VAL A 47 -5.88 -4.05 -9.10
C VAL A 47 -7.16 -4.86 -9.30
N ILE A 48 -7.53 -5.15 -10.54
CA ILE A 48 -8.70 -5.99 -10.88
C ILE A 48 -8.17 -7.26 -11.53
N VAL A 49 -8.48 -8.40 -10.91
CA VAL A 49 -8.02 -9.72 -11.34
C VAL A 49 -9.20 -10.67 -11.53
N ASN A 50 -9.10 -11.52 -12.56
CA ASN A 50 -10.11 -12.55 -12.84
C ASN A 50 -9.80 -13.90 -12.15
N ASN A 51 -8.73 -13.97 -11.37
CA ASN A 51 -8.29 -15.19 -10.68
C ASN A 51 -8.53 -15.09 -9.17
N HIS A 52 -8.78 -16.24 -8.54
CA HIS A 52 -9.09 -16.38 -7.13
C HIS A 52 -7.88 -16.42 -6.19
N ASN A 53 -6.65 -16.43 -6.71
CA ASN A 53 -5.42 -16.37 -5.89
C ASN A 53 -5.00 -14.92 -5.58
N ALA A 54 -5.96 -14.01 -5.40
CA ALA A 54 -5.68 -12.59 -5.13
C ALA A 54 -4.82 -12.37 -3.88
N GLN A 55 -5.01 -13.21 -2.84
CA GLN A 55 -4.22 -13.12 -1.61
C GLN A 55 -2.74 -13.42 -1.85
N GLU A 56 -2.43 -14.47 -2.62
CA GLU A 56 -1.05 -14.84 -2.97
C GLU A 56 -0.37 -13.75 -3.80
N LEU A 57 -1.10 -13.22 -4.79
CA LEU A 57 -0.64 -12.07 -5.59
C LEU A 57 -0.30 -10.87 -4.69
N CYS A 58 -1.17 -10.54 -3.74
CA CYS A 58 -0.93 -9.43 -2.81
C CYS A 58 0.30 -9.67 -1.93
N SER A 59 0.52 -10.90 -1.45
CA SER A 59 1.74 -11.25 -0.71
C SER A 59 3.01 -11.06 -1.56
N TYR A 60 2.99 -11.44 -2.84
CA TYR A 60 4.11 -11.18 -3.74
C TYR A 60 4.34 -9.69 -4.00
N ILE A 61 3.27 -8.90 -4.13
CA ILE A 61 3.36 -7.44 -4.28
C ILE A 61 4.00 -6.83 -3.04
N CYS A 62 3.55 -7.19 -1.82
CA CYS A 62 4.14 -6.70 -0.57
C CYS A 62 5.64 -7.01 -0.51
N LYS A 63 6.04 -8.26 -0.80
CA LYS A 63 7.44 -8.67 -0.80
C LYS A 63 8.27 -7.88 -1.82
N THR A 64 7.81 -7.80 -3.07
CA THR A 64 8.51 -7.09 -4.16
C THR A 64 8.65 -5.61 -3.86
N PHE A 65 7.60 -5.00 -3.31
CA PHE A 65 7.62 -3.60 -2.89
C PHE A 65 8.60 -3.38 -1.74
N ARG A 66 8.59 -4.24 -0.72
CA ARG A 66 9.51 -4.17 0.42
C ARG A 66 10.97 -4.21 -0.02
N GLU A 67 11.31 -5.07 -0.98
CA GLU A 67 12.65 -5.16 -1.56
C GLU A 67 13.01 -3.90 -2.35
N ALA A 68 12.07 -3.34 -3.12
CA ALA A 68 12.32 -2.15 -3.93
C ALA A 68 12.55 -0.89 -3.07
N ILE A 69 11.78 -0.71 -2.00
CA ILE A 69 11.83 0.52 -1.20
C ILE A 69 13.02 0.60 -0.26
N CYS A 70 13.75 -0.49 -0.01
CA CYS A 70 14.89 -0.47 0.91
C CYS A 70 15.96 0.56 0.52
N PHE A 71 16.12 0.81 -0.79
CA PHE A 71 17.05 1.80 -1.34
C PHE A 71 16.52 3.25 -1.28
N LEU A 72 15.25 3.44 -0.91
CA LEU A 72 14.63 4.75 -0.75
C LEU A 72 14.73 5.28 0.70
N TYR A 73 15.38 4.53 1.59
CA TYR A 73 15.62 4.92 2.97
C TYR A 73 17.11 5.15 3.21
N HIS A 74 17.42 6.02 4.18
CA HIS A 74 18.75 6.03 4.76
C HIS A 74 19.05 4.65 5.40
N PRO A 75 20.27 4.09 5.25
CA PRO A 75 20.58 2.76 5.79
C PRO A 75 20.29 2.60 7.29
N ASP A 76 20.52 3.66 8.08
CA ASP A 76 20.24 3.64 9.53
C ASP A 76 18.73 3.59 9.83
N ASP A 77 17.92 4.31 9.04
CA ASP A 77 16.46 4.32 9.16
C ASP A 77 15.89 2.95 8.82
N TRP A 78 16.40 2.34 7.73
CA TRP A 78 16.03 1.01 7.32
C TRP A 78 16.37 -0.03 8.39
N LYS A 79 17.61 0.01 8.91
CA LYS A 79 18.11 -0.93 9.93
C LYS A 79 17.33 -0.82 11.24
N ARG A 80 16.94 0.38 11.66
CA ARG A 80 16.17 0.57 12.90
C ARG A 80 14.67 0.32 12.74
N GLY A 81 14.16 0.30 11.51
CA GLY A 81 12.76 0.00 11.21
C GLY A 81 11.78 1.16 11.38
N TYR A 82 12.27 2.40 11.51
CA TYR A 82 11.41 3.60 11.60
C TYR A 82 12.13 4.87 11.14
N ILE A 83 11.37 5.87 10.71
CA ILE A 83 11.84 7.22 10.39
C ILE A 83 11.50 8.18 11.54
N VAL A 84 12.25 9.27 11.66
CA VAL A 84 11.90 10.39 12.55
C VAL A 84 11.40 11.52 11.66
N SER A 85 10.14 11.92 11.83
CA SER A 85 9.54 13.02 11.08
C SER A 85 9.04 14.10 12.03
N LYS A 86 9.16 15.37 11.62
CA LYS A 86 8.67 16.51 12.40
C LYS A 86 7.26 16.85 11.96
N ASN A 87 6.33 16.95 12.90
CA ASN A 87 5.02 17.50 12.62
C ASN A 87 5.10 19.04 12.41
N ARG A 88 3.99 19.63 11.95
CA ARG A 88 3.91 21.09 11.69
C ARG A 88 4.13 21.97 12.93
N SER A 89 4.04 21.40 14.13
CA SER A 89 4.28 22.07 15.40
C SER A 89 5.73 21.89 15.90
N GLY A 90 6.60 21.25 15.11
CA GLY A 90 8.01 21.06 15.42
C GLY A 90 8.32 19.83 16.30
N PHE A 91 7.32 19.08 16.73
CA PHE A 91 7.54 17.86 17.52
C PHE A 91 7.98 16.72 16.61
N THR A 92 9.05 16.04 17.02
CA THR A 92 9.55 14.83 16.38
C THR A 92 8.72 13.62 16.81
N GLN A 93 8.21 12.87 15.84
CA GLN A 93 7.53 11.59 16.05
C GLN A 93 8.23 10.52 15.21
N THR A 94 8.27 9.29 15.76
CA THR A 94 8.75 8.12 15.03
C THR A 94 7.62 7.48 14.25
N PHE A 95 7.87 7.12 13.00
CA PHE A 95 6.93 6.40 12.16
C PHE A 95 7.59 5.12 11.64
N PRO A 96 6.92 3.96 11.67
CA PRO A 96 7.42 2.74 11.05
C PRO A 96 7.77 2.95 9.57
N ILE A 97 8.62 2.08 9.03
CA ILE A 97 8.83 2.03 7.57
C ILE A 97 7.49 1.80 6.86
N VAL A 98 7.36 2.36 5.66
CA VAL A 98 6.15 2.23 4.84
C VAL A 98 5.85 0.76 4.56
N THR A 99 4.58 0.39 4.74
CA THR A 99 3.99 -0.91 4.46
C THR A 99 2.75 -0.76 3.59
N LEU A 100 2.20 -1.89 3.14
CA LEU A 100 0.98 -1.94 2.35
C LEU A 100 -0.20 -2.53 3.14
N SER A 101 -1.22 -1.72 3.34
CA SER A 101 -2.58 -2.15 3.65
C SER A 101 -3.35 -2.45 2.35
N ILE A 102 -3.70 -3.72 2.13
CA ILE A 102 -4.41 -4.20 0.94
C ILE A 102 -5.77 -4.79 1.35
N ALA A 103 -6.83 -4.27 0.75
CA ALA A 103 -8.19 -4.79 0.87
C ALA A 103 -8.55 -5.57 -0.40
N ILE A 104 -8.95 -6.84 -0.24
CA ILE A 104 -9.40 -7.70 -1.33
C ILE A 104 -10.91 -7.91 -1.17
N VAL A 105 -11.66 -7.54 -2.19
CA VAL A 105 -13.10 -7.82 -2.28
C VAL A 105 -13.33 -8.81 -3.41
N THR A 106 -14.01 -9.91 -3.13
CA THR A 106 -14.30 -10.96 -4.10
C THR A 106 -15.79 -11.08 -4.38
N ASN A 107 -16.13 -11.43 -5.62
CA ASN A 107 -17.51 -11.75 -5.98
C ASN A 107 -17.94 -13.18 -5.62
N LYS A 108 -17.12 -13.91 -4.84
CA LYS A 108 -17.40 -15.32 -4.45
C LYS A 108 -18.45 -15.43 -3.36
N ALA A 109 -18.32 -14.60 -2.32
CA ALA A 109 -19.18 -14.61 -1.15
C ALA A 109 -20.18 -13.45 -1.15
N PHE A 110 -19.96 -12.45 -1.99
CA PHE A 110 -20.72 -11.22 -2.00
C PHE A 110 -20.92 -10.72 -3.44
N GLN A 111 -22.14 -10.38 -3.81
CA GLN A 111 -22.45 -9.74 -5.09
C GLN A 111 -23.05 -8.36 -4.78
N PRO A 112 -22.28 -7.28 -4.92
CA PRO A 112 -22.81 -5.94 -4.68
C PRO A 112 -23.95 -5.67 -5.65
N SER A 113 -25.04 -5.13 -5.12
CA SER A 113 -26.22 -4.75 -5.90
C SER A 113 -25.98 -3.51 -6.75
N ASP A 114 -25.06 -2.63 -6.31
CA ASP A 114 -24.63 -1.43 -7.02
C ASP A 114 -23.18 -1.02 -6.67
N ILE A 115 -22.73 0.08 -7.27
CA ILE A 115 -21.38 0.61 -7.08
C ILE A 115 -21.16 1.26 -5.70
N GLU A 116 -22.22 1.76 -5.06
CA GLU A 116 -22.14 2.41 -3.75
C GLU A 116 -21.88 1.38 -2.66
N GLU A 117 -22.53 0.22 -2.75
CA GLU A 117 -22.35 -0.91 -1.85
C GLU A 117 -20.91 -1.46 -1.93
N LEU A 118 -20.40 -1.65 -3.15
CA LEU A 118 -19.01 -2.06 -3.38
C LEU A 118 -18.02 -1.04 -2.80
N SER A 119 -18.25 0.24 -3.06
CA SER A 119 -17.36 1.32 -2.60
C SER A 119 -17.33 1.42 -1.07
N SER A 120 -18.49 1.29 -0.43
CA SER A 120 -18.63 1.32 1.03
C SER A 120 -17.89 0.13 1.68
N MET A 121 -18.02 -1.06 1.10
CA MET A 121 -17.32 -2.25 1.56
C MET A 121 -15.79 -2.10 1.44
N ILE A 122 -15.28 -1.63 0.29
CA ILE A 122 -13.85 -1.37 0.10
C ILE A 122 -13.33 -0.39 1.17
N ALA A 123 -14.08 0.68 1.44
CA ALA A 123 -13.71 1.67 2.44
C ALA A 123 -13.64 1.08 3.86
N GLU A 124 -14.62 0.24 4.23
CA GLU A 124 -14.65 -0.42 5.53
C GLU A 124 -13.46 -1.38 5.72
N ILE A 125 -13.17 -2.21 4.73
CA ILE A 125 -12.06 -3.17 4.78
C ILE A 125 -10.73 -2.43 4.81
N LYS A 126 -10.57 -1.40 3.98
CA LYS A 126 -9.36 -0.55 3.99
C LYS A 126 -9.14 0.08 5.36
N LYS A 127 -10.21 0.52 6.04
CA LYS A 127 -10.14 1.04 7.40
C LYS A 127 -9.67 -0.04 8.40
N LYS A 128 -10.14 -1.28 8.25
CA LYS A 128 -9.69 -2.43 9.08
C LYS A 128 -8.21 -2.75 8.84
N CYS A 129 -7.74 -2.72 7.59
CA CYS A 129 -6.31 -2.95 7.30
C CYS A 129 -5.42 -1.94 8.03
N LYS A 130 -5.79 -0.66 7.98
CA LYS A 130 -5.02 0.46 8.59
C LYS A 130 -5.00 0.47 10.11
N GLN A 131 -5.71 -0.43 10.78
CA GLN A 131 -5.68 -0.59 12.23
C GLN A 131 -4.61 -1.58 12.70
N THR A 132 -3.97 -2.28 11.76
CA THR A 132 -2.92 -3.27 12.03
C THR A 132 -1.60 -2.74 11.51
N ASP A 133 -0.54 -2.87 12.31
CA ASP A 133 0.81 -2.50 11.90
C ASP A 133 1.40 -3.54 10.95
N GLY A 134 2.19 -3.09 9.96
CA GLY A 134 2.87 -3.98 9.01
C GLY A 134 2.18 -4.07 7.65
N ASP A 135 2.63 -5.02 6.82
CA ASP A 135 1.93 -5.39 5.59
C ASP A 135 0.69 -6.21 5.96
N VAL A 136 -0.48 -5.74 5.51
CA VAL A 136 -1.78 -6.32 5.90
C VAL A 136 -2.59 -6.61 4.66
N VAL A 137 -3.07 -7.85 4.56
CA VAL A 137 -3.96 -8.30 3.50
C VAL A 137 -5.23 -8.86 4.13
N ILE A 138 -6.37 -8.21 3.88
CA ILE A 138 -7.69 -8.68 4.34
C ILE A 138 -8.52 -9.05 3.12
N VAL A 139 -9.13 -10.24 3.15
CA VAL A 139 -10.01 -10.76 2.10
C VAL A 139 -11.44 -10.80 2.62
N VAL A 140 -12.39 -10.30 1.81
CA VAL A 140 -13.83 -10.40 2.03
C VAL A 140 -14.52 -10.90 0.75
#